data_AF-A0A2H9UNT8-F1
#
_entry.id   AF-A0A2H9UNT8-F1
#
_cell.length_a   1.000
_cell.length_b   1.000
_cell.length_c   1.000
_cell.angle_alpha   90.00
_cell.angle_beta   90.00
_cell.angle_gamma   90.00
#
_symmetry.space_group_name_H-M   'P 1'
#
loop_
_entity.id
_entity.type
_entity.pdbx_description
1 polymer ?
#
loop_
_entity_poly.entity_id
_entity_poly.type
_entity_poly.pdbx_seq_one_letter_code
_entity_poly.pdbx_strand_id
1 'polypeptide(L)' 'NNDHMDWYLYKIRHLVENAFCRLKQFRGIATRYDKLKCSYEGAVALACIFIWLPLSGKFYT' A
#
# COMPACT_ATOMS: atom_id res chain seq x y z
N ASN A 1 -22.61 17.99 -8.27
CA ASN A 1 -22.39 18.83 -7.07
C ASN A 1 -21.77 17.94 -6.00
N ASN A 2 -20.46 18.04 -5.73
CA ASN A 2 -19.75 17.18 -4.75
C ASN A 2 -19.83 17.74 -3.32
N ASP A 3 -20.89 18.48 -3.02
CA ASP A 3 -21.07 19.32 -1.82
C ASP A 3 -21.15 18.52 -0.51
N HIS A 4 -21.37 17.19 -0.60
CA HIS A 4 -21.41 16.27 0.54
C HIS A 4 -20.17 15.36 0.64
N MET A 5 -19.14 15.58 -0.19
CA MET A 5 -17.95 14.73 -0.19
C MET A 5 -16.91 15.24 0.81
N ASP A 6 -16.65 14.43 1.83
CA ASP A 6 -15.57 14.70 2.77
C ASP A 6 -14.22 14.50 2.09
N TRP A 7 -13.65 15.60 1.60
CA TRP A 7 -12.40 15.63 0.87
C TRP A 7 -11.22 15.06 1.67
N TYR A 8 -11.29 15.14 2.99
CA TYR A 8 -10.28 14.58 3.88
C TYR A 8 -10.31 13.04 3.87
N LEU A 9 -11.48 12.42 4.06
CA LEU A 9 -11.66 10.97 3.91
C LEU A 9 -11.29 10.49 2.50
N TYR A 10 -11.66 11.26 1.47
CA TYR A 10 -11.32 10.93 0.09
C TYR A 10 -9.80 10.86 -0.12
N LYS A 11 -9.06 11.81 0.46
CA LYS A 11 -7.59 11.86 0.38
C LYS A 11 -6.95 10.66 1.08
N ILE A 12 -7.44 10.28 2.26
CA ILE A 12 -6.93 9.11 2.99
C ILE A 12 -7.20 7.83 2.19
N ARG A 13 -8.41 7.67 1.66
CA ARG A 13 -8.76 6.50 0.85
C ARG A 13 -7.90 6.40 -0.41
N HIS A 14 -7.63 7.53 -1.06
CA HIS A 14 -6.73 7.57 -2.22
C HIS A 14 -5.30 7.10 -1.88
N LEU A 15 -4.77 7.47 -0.71
CA LEU A 15 -3.46 6.99 -0.25
C LEU A 15 -3.45 5.47 -0.03
N VAL A 16 -4.51 4.94 0.57
CA VAL A 16 -4.69 3.50 0.79
C VAL A 16 -4.79 2.75 -0.54
N GLU A 17 -5.59 3.25 -1.49
CA GLU A 17 -5.72 2.65 -2.83
C GLU A 17 -4.39 2.65 -3.59
N ASN A 18 -3.60 3.72 -3.47
CA ASN A 18 -2.27 3.80 -4.08
C ASN A 18 -1.29 2.79 -3.46
N ALA A 19 -1.35 2.58 -2.14
CA ALA A 19 -0.56 1.55 -1.46
C ALA A 19 -0.94 0.14 -1.95
N PHE A 20 -2.24 -0.16 -2.06
CA PHE A 20 -2.71 -1.43 -2.61
C PHE A 20 -2.35 -1.62 -4.08
N CYS A 21 -2.34 -0.56 -4.88
CA CYS A 21 -1.89 -0.60 -6.27
C CYS A 21 -0.42 -1.02 -6.36
N ARG A 22 0.45 -0.43 -5.53
CA ARG A 22 1.87 -0.81 -5.43
C ARG A 22 2.05 -2.23 -4.90
N LEU A 23 1.24 -2.67 -3.94
CA LEU A 23 1.26 -4.06 -3.45
C LEU A 23 0.94 -5.08 -4.55
N LYS A 24 -0.02 -4.77 -5.44
CA LYS A 24 -0.37 -5.65 -6.58
C LYS A 24 0.69 -5.67 -7.68
N GLN A 25 1.59 -4.68 -7.73
CA GLN A 25 2.71 -4.66 -8.67
C GLN A 25 3.75 -5.76 -8.34
N PHE A 26 3.83 -6.19 -7.08
CA PHE A 26 4.66 -7.32 -6.69
C PHE A 26 4.02 -8.62 -7.16
N ARG A 27 4.49 -9.13 -8.31
CA ARG A 27 3.97 -10.35 -8.96
C ARG A 27 3.84 -11.52 -7.98
N GLY A 28 4.81 -11.73 -7.08
CA GLY A 28 4.77 -12.80 -6.07
C GLY A 28 3.63 -12.69 -5.05
N ILE A 29 3.25 -11.47 -4.66
CA ILE A 29 2.13 -11.21 -3.74
C ILE A 29 0.79 -11.35 -4.48
N ALA A 30 0.72 -10.80 -5.70
CA ALA A 30 -0.49 -10.78 -6.52
C ALA A 30 -0.92 -12.18 -6.97
N THR A 31 0.04 -13.04 -7.31
CA THR A 31 -0.23 -14.41 -7.77
C THR A 31 -0.35 -15.42 -6.64
N ARG A 32 -0.11 -15.02 -5.37
CA ARG A 32 -0.19 -15.91 -4.20
C ARG A 32 0.60 -17.22 -4.40
N TYR A 33 1.80 -17.14 -4.99
CA TYR A 33 2.61 -18.33 -5.26
C TYR A 33 3.15 -19.00 -3.99
N ASP A 34 3.14 -18.28 -2.88
CA ASP A 34 3.68 -18.79 -1.63
C ASP A 34 2.72 -19.81 -0.99
N LYS A 35 3.17 -21.05 -0.88
CA LYS A 35 2.42 -22.16 -0.26
C LYS A 35 2.31 -22.03 1.25
N LEU A 36 3.17 -21.24 1.89
CA LEU A 36 3.26 -21.13 3.34
C LEU A 36 2.81 -19.74 3.80
N LYS A 37 1.80 -19.72 4.67
CA LYS A 37 1.22 -18.47 5.17
C LYS A 37 2.27 -17.51 5.75
N CYS A 38 3.26 -18.03 6.49
CA CYS A 38 4.32 -17.24 7.10
C CYS A 38 5.19 -16.48 6.08
N SER A 39 5.54 -17.12 4.96
CA SER A 39 6.37 -16.51 3.92
C SER A 39 5.57 -15.48 3.11
N TYR A 40 4.29 -15.75 2.86
CA TYR A 40 3.37 -14.76 2.29
C TYR A 40 3.23 -13.52 3.19
N GLU A 41 3.04 -13.70 4.50
CA GLU A 41 2.94 -12.60 5.46
C GLU A 41 4.23 -11.77 5.52
N GLY A 42 5.40 -12.42 5.48
CA GLY A 42 6.69 -11.74 5.41
C GLY A 42 6.88 -10.92 4.14
N ALA A 43 6.48 -11.46 2.98
CA ALA A 43 6.53 -10.73 1.70
C ALA A 43 5.61 -9.50 1.69
N VAL A 44 4.40 -9.61 2.27
CA VAL A 44 3.49 -8.47 2.43
C VAL A 44 4.08 -7.43 3.37
N ALA A 45 4.63 -7.84 4.52
CA ALA A 45 5.25 -6.93 5.48
C ALA A 45 6.42 -6.15 4.85
N LEU A 46 7.30 -6.84 4.11
CA LEU A 46 8.39 -6.20 3.37
C LEU A 46 7.87 -5.18 2.36
N ALA A 47 6.87 -5.55 1.55
CA ALA A 47 6.30 -4.64 0.56
C ALA A 47 5.64 -3.41 1.21
N CYS A 48 4.97 -3.58 2.36
CA CYS A 48 4.47 -2.46 3.16
C CYS A 48 5.60 -1.53 3.64
N ILE A 49 6.70 -2.08 4.13
CA ILE A 49 7.88 -1.30 4.55
C ILE A 49 8.47 -0.53 3.36
N PHE A 50 8.62 -1.16 2.19
CA PHE A 50 9.10 -0.49 0.97
C PHE A 50 8.17 0.63 0.48
N ILE A 51 6.86 0.52 0.71
CA ILE A 51 5.90 1.57 0.38
C ILE A 51 6.00 2.72 1.40
N TRP A 52 6.22 2.40 2.68
CA TRP A 52 6.30 3.34 3.80
C TRP A 52 7.62 4.12 3.87
N LEU A 53 8.76 3.49 3.61
CA LEU A 53 10.09 4.09 3.72
C LEU A 53 10.25 5.40 2.91
N PRO A 54 9.83 5.49 1.62
CA PRO A 54 9.90 6.74 0.87
C PRO A 54 8.87 7.80 1.31
N LEU A 55 7.83 7.42 2.07
CA LEU A 55 6.92 8.40 2.70
C LEU A 55 7.62 9.12 3.87
N SER A 56 8.47 8.41 4.62
CA SER A 56 9.20 8.99 5.77
C SER A 56 10.33 9.94 5.36
N GLY A 57 10.95 9.72 4.20
CA GLY A 57 12.06 10.55 3.71
C GLY A 57 11.64 11.90 3.11
N LYS A 58 10.35 12.07 2.77
CA LYS A 58 9.83 13.33 2.21
C LYS A 58 9.47 14.40 3.24
N PHE A 59 9.73 14.15 4.52
CA PHE A 59 9.54 15.13 5.59
C PHE A 59 10.83 15.88 5.97
N TYR A 60 11.98 15.53 5.38
CA TYR A 60 13.30 16.11 5.70
C TYR A 60 13.96 16.89 4.53
N THR A 61 13.23 17.15 3.45
CA THR A 61 13.67 18.00 2.33
C THR A 61 12.58 18.95 1.90
#